data_AF-A0A5C8S0H6-F1
#
_entry.id   AF-A0A5C8S0H6-F1
#
_cell.length_a   1.000
_cell.length_b   1.000
_cell.length_c   1.000
_cell.angle_alpha   90.00
_cell.angle_beta   90.00
_cell.angle_gamma   90.00
#
_symmetry.space_group_name_H-M   'P 1'
#
loop_
_entity.id
_entity.type
_entity.pdbx_description
1 polymer ?
#
loop_
_entity_poly.entity_id
_entity_poly.type
_entity_poly.pdbx_seq_one_letter_code
_entity_poly.pdbx_strand_id
1 'polypeptide(L)' 'MKIAERSMTYPEFVRFRAEDGISGAIVQAARQHRITTSEFLRQAVRAKLTAEGVELPDLGALAQRQAA' A
#
# COMPACT_ATOMS: atom_id res chain seq x y z
N MET A 1 0.33 -22.40 14.44
CA MET A 1 -0.04 -21.70 13.19
C MET A 1 1.08 -20.70 12.90
N LYS A 2 1.99 -20.99 11.96
CA LYS A 2 3.09 -20.06 11.60
C LYS A 2 2.51 -18.96 10.74
N ILE A 3 2.15 -17.83 11.34
CA ILE A 3 1.99 -16.59 10.59
C ILE A 3 3.41 -16.18 10.25
N ALA A 4 3.85 -16.51 9.03
CA ALA A 4 5.06 -15.91 8.50
C ALA A 4 4.78 -14.41 8.37
N GLU A 5 5.13 -13.64 9.39
CA GLU A 5 5.30 -12.20 9.29
C GLU A 5 6.42 -11.96 8.27
N ARG A 6 6.07 -11.98 6.98
CA ARG A 6 6.83 -11.26 5.98
C ARG A 6 6.65 -9.79 6.35
N SER A 7 7.52 -9.30 7.21
CA SER A 7 7.73 -7.88 7.42
C SER A 7 8.18 -7.32 6.07
N MET A 8 7.22 -6.94 5.22
CA MET A 8 7.52 -6.17 4.03
C MET A 8 7.88 -4.77 4.54
N THR A 9 9.17 -4.55 4.77
CA THR A 9 9.68 -3.24 5.14
C THR A 9 9.56 -2.34 3.93
N TYR A 10 8.50 -1.55 3.87
CA TYR A 10 8.33 -0.51 2.86
C TYR A 10 9.21 0.69 3.28
N PRO A 11 10.30 1.01 2.55
CA PRO A 11 11.31 1.96 3.04
C PRO A 11 10.93 3.44 2.82
N GLU A 12 9.89 3.71 2.02
CA GLU A 12 9.51 5.06 1.60
C GLU A 12 8.17 5.49 2.21
N PHE A 13 8.09 6.79 2.54
CA PHE A 13 6.87 7.42 3.03
C PHE A 13 6.30 8.39 2.00
N VAL A 14 5.01 8.26 1.69
CA VAL A 14 4.26 9.24 0.90
C VAL A 14 3.39 10.05 1.87
N ARG A 15 3.56 11.38 1.87
CA ARG A 15 2.78 12.31 2.70
C ARG A 15 2.20 13.42 1.82
N PHE A 16 0.94 13.76 2.05
CA PHE A 16 0.27 14.86 1.37
C PHE A 16 -0.79 15.47 2.29
N ARG A 17 -1.18 16.72 2.02
CA ARG A 17 -2.36 17.33 2.65
C ARG A 17 -3.59 16.92 1.85
N ALA A 18 -4.68 16.63 2.55
CA ALA A 18 -5.94 16.21 1.96
C ALA A 18 -7.08 17.12 2.46
N GLU A 19 -8.19 17.07 1.75
CA GLU A 19 -9.46 17.70 2.12
C GLU A 19 -10.05 17.07 3.38
N ASP A 20 -10.93 17.83 4.06
CA ASP A 20 -11.63 17.34 5.23
C ASP A 20 -12.45 16.08 4.92
N GLY A 21 -12.38 15.10 5.82
CA GLY A 21 -13.13 13.83 5.72
C GLY A 21 -12.48 12.74 4.87
N ILE A 22 -11.46 13.04 4.06
CA ILE A 22 -10.77 12.05 3.21
C ILE A 22 -10.17 10.91 4.04
N SER A 23 -9.53 11.22 5.17
CA SER A 23 -8.94 10.21 6.05
C SER A 23 -9.99 9.21 6.57
N GLY A 24 -11.18 9.70 6.93
CA GLY A 24 -12.30 8.88 7.37
C GLY A 24 -12.82 7.96 6.28
N ALA A 25 -12.98 8.49 5.06
CA ALA A 25 -13.40 7.71 3.89
C ALA A 25 -12.41 6.58 3.57
N ILE A 26 -11.10 6.86 3.63
CA ILE A 26 -10.05 5.85 3.42
C ILE A 26 -10.15 4.73 4.47
N VAL A 27 -10.29 5.08 5.75
CA VAL A 27 -10.42 4.10 6.84
C VAL A 27 -11.67 3.24 6.66
N GLN A 28 -12.80 3.86 6.28
CA GLN A 28 -14.04 3.13 6.01
C GLN A 28 -13.86 2.15 4.84
N ALA A 29 -13.24 2.57 3.74
CA ALA A 29 -12.99 1.70 2.60
C ALA A 29 -12.08 0.53 3.00
N ALA A 30 -10.96 0.78 3.69
CA ALA A 30 -10.07 -0.27 4.17
C ALA A 30 -10.80 -1.32 5.04
N ARG A 31 -11.73 -0.89 5.90
CA ARG A 31 -12.58 -1.78 6.70
C ARG A 31 -13.53 -2.63 5.85
N GLN A 32 -14.16 -2.06 4.82
CA GLN A 32 -15.02 -2.81 3.90
C GLN A 32 -14.25 -3.94 3.20
N HIS A 33 -12.97 -3.69 2.87
CA HIS A 33 -12.07 -4.68 2.26
C HIS A 33 -11.37 -5.60 3.27
N ARG A 34 -11.58 -5.42 4.59
CA ARG A 34 -10.92 -6.18 5.67
C ARG A 34 -9.38 -6.17 5.59
N ILE A 35 -8.81 -5.03 5.17
CA ILE A 35 -7.36 -4.80 5.09
C ILE A 35 -6.95 -3.55 5.87
N THR A 36 -5.66 -3.34 6.07
CA THR A 36 -5.16 -2.13 6.74
C THR A 36 -5.30 -0.91 5.84
N THR A 37 -5.38 0.28 6.43
CA THR A 37 -5.42 1.55 5.69
C THR A 37 -4.24 1.71 4.71
N SER A 38 -3.03 1.35 5.15
CA SER A 38 -1.83 1.41 4.32
C SER A 38 -1.86 0.42 3.16
N GLU A 39 -2.40 -0.78 3.38
CA GLU A 39 -2.58 -1.78 2.33
C GLU A 39 -3.60 -1.30 1.28
N PHE A 40 -4.76 -0.79 1.74
CA PHE A 40 -5.79 -0.25 0.86
C PHE A 40 -5.23 0.89 -0.01
N LEU A 41 -4.56 1.87 0.60
CA LEU A 41 -3.97 2.98 -0.13
C LEU A 41 -2.91 2.51 -1.13
N ARG A 42 -2.07 1.55 -0.76
CA ARG A 42 -1.07 0.99 -1.68
C ARG A 42 -1.74 0.36 -2.89
N GLN A 43 -2.76 -0.49 -2.68
CA GLN A 43 -3.48 -1.13 -3.77
C GLN A 43 -4.18 -0.11 -4.67
N ALA A 44 -4.89 0.86 -4.08
CA ALA A 44 -5.61 1.89 -4.82
C ALA A 44 -4.67 2.77 -5.65
N VAL A 45 -3.58 3.27 -5.06
CA VAL A 45 -2.59 4.10 -5.76
C VAL A 45 -1.90 3.31 -6.87
N ARG A 46 -1.47 2.07 -6.59
CA ARG A 46 -0.83 1.24 -7.62
C ARG A 46 -1.79 0.95 -8.78
N ALA A 47 -3.04 0.57 -8.48
CA ALA A 47 -4.04 0.32 -9.52
C ALA A 47 -4.26 1.55 -10.40
N LYS A 48 -4.36 2.75 -9.81
CA LYS A 48 -4.53 4.00 -10.56
C LYS A 48 -3.30 4.31 -11.41
N LEU A 49 -2.09 4.23 -10.85
CA LEU A 49 -0.84 4.49 -11.59
C LEU A 49 -0.66 3.50 -12.76
N THR A 50 -0.94 2.22 -12.55
CA THR A 50 -0.92 1.22 -13.63
C THR A 50 -1.96 1.53 -14.72
N ALA A 51 -3.16 1.96 -14.35
CA ALA A 51 -4.18 2.36 -15.32
C ALA A 51 -3.77 3.59 -16.15
N GLU A 52 -2.93 4.46 -15.60
CA GLU A 52 -2.30 5.60 -16.32
C GLU A 52 -1.03 5.19 -17.10
N GLY A 53 -0.68 3.90 -17.13
CA GLY A 53 0.51 3.41 -17.83
C GLY A 53 1.84 3.68 -17.12
N VAL A 54 1.82 4.03 -15.83
CA VAL A 54 3.04 4.25 -15.05
C VAL A 54 3.64 2.90 -14.66
N GLU A 55 4.90 2.69 -15.03
CA GLU A 55 5.66 1.52 -14.61
C GLU A 55 5.97 1.57 -13.11
N LEU A 56 5.58 0.51 -12.39
CA LEU A 56 5.76 0.41 -10.95
C LEU A 56 6.76 -0.69 -10.59
N PRO A 57 7.59 -0.50 -9.56
CA PRO A 57 8.46 -1.55 -9.06
C PRO A 57 7.67 -2.79 -8.63
N ASP A 58 8.21 -3.98 -8.91
CA ASP A 58 7.66 -5.24 -8.40
C ASP A 58 7.90 -5.36 -6.89
N LEU A 59 6.81 -5.58 -6.15
CA LEU A 59 6.84 -5.76 -4.71
C LEU A 59 7.53 -7.08 -4.30
N GLY A 60 7.53 -8.10 -5.17
CA GLY A 60 8.25 -9.35 -4.96
C GLY A 60 9.76 -9.18 -4.96
N ALA A 61 10.28 -8.33 -5.84
CA ALA A 61 11.71 -8.02 -5.94
C ALA A 61 12.23 -7.14 -4.79
N LEU A 62 11.38 -6.24 -4.25
CA LEU A 62 11.74 -5.40 -3.10
C LEU A 62 12.01 -6.23 -1.82
N ALA A 63 11.28 -7.33 -1.64
CA ALA A 63 11.51 -8.25 -0.51
C ALA A 63 12.85 -9.00 -0.63
N GLN A 64 13.35 -9.24 -1.85
CA GLN A 64 14.62 -9.96 -2.08
C GLN A 64 15.85 -9.06 -1.92
N ARG A 65 15.78 -7.78 -2.29
CA ARG A 65 16.90 -6.83 -2.15
C ARG A 65 17.31 -6.53 -0.70
N GLN A 66 16.43 -6.76 0.27
CA GLN A 66 16.75 -6.58 1.70
C GLN A 66 17.30 -7.85 2.36
N ALA A 67 17.26 -8.99 1.67
CA ALA A 67 17.71 -10.28 2.18
C ALA A 67 19.07 -10.73 1.59
N ALA A 68 19.68 -9.90 0.75
CA ALA A 68 20.99 -10.07 0.13
C ALA A 68 21.97 -9.03 0.68
#